data_AF-A0A965PRL2-F1
#
_entry.id   AF-A0A965PRL2-F1
#
_cell.length_a   1.000
_cell.length_b   1.000
_cell.length_c   1.000
_cell.angle_alpha   90.00
_cell.angle_beta   90.00
_cell.angle_gamma   90.00
#
_symmetry.space_group_name_H-M   'P 1'
#
loop_
_entity.id
_entity.type
_entity.pdbx_description
1 polymer ?
#
loop_
_entity_poly.entity_id
_entity_poly.type
_entity_poly.pdbx_seq_one_letter_code
_entity_poly.pdbx_strand_id
1 'polypeptide(L)'
;MAHIALLDSDNIVTEVFVIPDNVTEERVAEVTGKKCKQTSYNTRGGVHMLGGTPFRKNYAGSGYTYDEIRDAFIPPKPADNAILNEDTCLWELVE
;
A
#
# COMPACT_ATOMS: atom_id res chain seq x y z
N MET A 1 -7.17 8.75 12.09
CA MET A 1 -7.09 9.23 10.71
C MET A 1 -6.62 8.09 9.82
N ALA A 2 -7.34 7.80 8.75
CA ALA A 2 -7.05 6.72 7.82
C ALA A 2 -6.30 7.27 6.60
N HIS A 3 -5.34 6.51 6.07
CA HIS A 3 -4.66 6.86 4.83
C HIS A 3 -5.30 6.06 3.69
N ILE A 4 -5.57 6.73 2.56
CA ILE A 4 -6.12 6.11 1.35
C ILE A 4 -5.15 6.35 0.20
N ALA A 5 -4.83 5.29 -0.52
CA ALA A 5 -4.07 5.31 -1.75
C ALA A 5 -5.03 5.19 -2.95
N LEU A 6 -5.00 6.13 -3.88
CA LEU A 6 -5.69 6.01 -5.17
C LEU A 6 -4.82 5.22 -6.14
N LEU A 7 -5.45 4.34 -6.91
CA LEU A 7 -4.82 3.47 -7.89
C LEU A 7 -5.29 3.82 -9.30
N ASP A 8 -4.37 3.72 -10.27
CA ASP A 8 -4.71 3.75 -11.68
C ASP A 8 -5.10 2.35 -12.21
N SER A 9 -5.26 2.23 -13.53
CA SER A 9 -5.62 0.98 -14.20
C SER A 9 -4.57 -0.12 -14.08
N ASP A 10 -3.31 0.23 -13.80
CA ASP A 10 -2.19 -0.69 -13.67
C ASP A 10 -1.86 -1.01 -12.21
N ASN A 11 -2.78 -0.67 -11.28
CA ASN A 11 -2.59 -0.77 -9.84
C ASN A 11 -1.41 0.06 -9.31
N ILE A 12 -1.03 1.14 -9.98
CA ILE A 12 -0.01 2.06 -9.49
C ILE A 12 -0.66 3.13 -8.62
N VAL A 13 -0.06 3.39 -7.46
CA VAL A 13 -0.49 4.42 -6.54
C VAL A 13 -0.21 5.80 -7.14
N THR A 14 -1.27 6.55 -7.45
CA THR A 14 -1.14 7.91 -7.99
C THR A 14 -1.02 8.95 -6.87
N GLU A 15 -1.74 8.74 -5.77
CA GLU A 15 -1.84 9.70 -4.66
C GLU A 15 -2.15 8.97 -3.35
N VAL A 16 -1.63 9.50 -2.24
CA VAL A 16 -1.98 9.05 -0.88
C VAL A 16 -2.43 10.26 -0.07
N PHE A 17 -3.62 10.20 0.51
CA PHE A 17 -4.17 11.27 1.34
C PHE A 17 -4.85 10.73 2.59
N VAL A 18 -5.17 11.64 3.51
CA VAL A 18 -5.70 11.30 4.83
C VAL A 18 -7.18 11.65 4.90
N ILE A 19 -7.98 10.74 5.42
CA ILE A 19 -9.42 10.88 5.63
C ILE A 19 -9.80 10.59 7.09
N PRO A 20 -11.00 11.01 7.54
CA PRO A 20 -11.57 10.56 8.81
C PRO A 20 -11.71 9.02 8.87
N ASP A 21 -11.55 8.44 10.06
CA ASP A 21 -11.56 6.98 10.24
C ASP A 21 -12.91 6.30 9.95
N ASN A 22 -13.99 7.08 9.92
CA ASN A 22 -15.34 6.58 9.63
C ASN A 22 -15.67 6.53 8.13
N VAL A 23 -14.74 6.93 7.26
CA VAL A 23 -14.90 6.87 5.79
C VAL A 23 -14.22 5.60 5.27
N THR A 24 -14.96 4.79 4.50
CA THR A 24 -14.48 3.48 4.01
C THR A 24 -13.88 3.56 2.60
N GLU A 25 -13.15 2.51 2.18
CA GLU A 25 -12.64 2.38 0.80
C GLU A 25 -13.78 2.50 -0.23
N GLU A 26 -14.92 1.84 0.03
CA GLU A 26 -16.09 1.85 -0.87
C GLU A 26 -16.64 3.26 -1.04
N ARG A 27 -16.71 4.03 0.04
CA ARG A 27 -17.21 5.41 -0.02
C ARG A 27 -16.26 6.30 -0.82
N VAL A 28 -14.95 6.12 -0.67
CA VAL A 28 -13.98 6.89 -1.47
C VAL A 28 -14.07 6.49 -2.94
N ALA A 29 -14.19 5.19 -3.24
CA ALA A 29 -14.36 4.71 -4.61
C ALA A 29 -15.65 5.26 -5.25
N GLU A 30 -16.76 5.31 -4.52
CA GLU A 30 -18.03 5.89 -4.99
C GLU A 30 -17.89 7.39 -5.32
N VAL A 31 -17.26 8.17 -4.45
CA VAL A 31 -17.14 9.63 -4.62
C VAL A 31 -16.12 9.99 -5.71
N THR A 32 -15.00 9.25 -5.78
CA THR A 32 -13.90 9.57 -6.70
C THR A 32 -14.03 8.89 -8.06
N GLY A 33 -14.80 7.80 -8.15
CA GLY A 33 -14.83 6.91 -9.32
C GLY A 33 -13.51 6.17 -9.55
N LYS A 34 -12.58 6.19 -8.59
CA LYS A 34 -11.25 5.58 -8.69
C LYS A 34 -11.15 4.36 -7.80
N LYS A 35 -10.34 3.39 -8.24
CA LYS A 35 -9.90 2.31 -7.36
C LYS A 35 -9.05 2.92 -6.25
N CYS A 36 -9.30 2.54 -5.01
CA CYS A 36 -8.56 3.07 -3.88
C CYS A 36 -8.45 2.04 -2.77
N LYS A 37 -7.38 2.12 -1.99
CA LYS A 37 -7.05 1.16 -0.96
C LYS A 37 -6.57 1.86 0.31
N GLN A 38 -7.11 1.47 1.44
CA GLN A 38 -6.70 1.93 2.76
C GLN A 38 -5.34 1.35 3.12
N THR A 39 -4.55 2.16 3.81
CA THR A 39 -3.22 1.79 4.26
C THR A 39 -2.93 2.45 5.61
N SER A 40 -1.93 1.93 6.33
CA SER A 40 -1.52 2.48 7.63
C SER A 40 -0.04 2.83 7.59
N TYR A 41 0.28 4.09 7.90
CA TYR A 41 1.66 4.57 8.02
C TYR A 41 2.48 3.73 9.00
N ASN A 42 1.83 3.13 10.00
CA ASN A 42 2.47 2.31 11.01
C ASN A 42 2.68 0.85 10.59
N THR A 43 2.50 0.52 9.30
CA THR A 43 2.56 -0.86 8.82
C THR A 43 3.69 -1.08 7.82
N ARG A 44 4.52 -2.08 8.08
CA ARG A 44 5.64 -2.48 7.21
C ARG A 44 5.90 -3.97 7.33
N GLY A 45 6.07 -4.65 6.20
CA GLY A 45 6.38 -6.08 6.14
C GLY A 45 5.34 -6.98 6.82
N GLY A 46 4.07 -6.60 6.78
CA GLY A 46 2.99 -7.34 7.45
C GLY A 46 2.90 -7.12 8.96
N VAL A 47 3.62 -6.13 9.52
CA VAL A 47 3.62 -5.84 10.95
C VAL A 47 3.15 -4.42 11.20
N HIS A 48 2.17 -4.25 12.09
CA HIS A 48 1.74 -2.95 12.58
C HIS A 48 2.55 -2.57 13.82
N MET A 49 3.35 -1.50 13.74
CA MET A 49 4.34 -1.11 14.77
C MET A 49 3.72 -0.73 16.13
N LEU A 50 2.42 -0.41 16.16
CA LEU A 50 1.69 -0.08 17.39
C LEU A 50 0.79 -1.23 17.89
N GLY A 51 0.99 -2.46 17.40
CA GLY A 51 0.23 -3.65 17.85
C GLY A 51 -1.19 -3.77 17.30
N GLY A 52 -1.54 -3.00 16.26
CA GLY A 52 -2.81 -3.13 15.54
C GLY A 52 -2.78 -4.23 14.47
N THR A 53 -3.87 -4.35 13.72
CA THR A 53 -3.93 -5.23 12.55
C THR A 53 -3.55 -4.43 11.29
N PRO A 54 -2.55 -4.87 10.51
CA PRO A 54 -2.26 -4.35 9.18
C PRO A 54 -3.49 -4.37 8.27
N PHE A 55 -3.77 -3.27 7.58
CA PHE A 55 -4.74 -3.28 6.45
C PHE A 55 -4.15 -3.98 5.23
N ARG A 56 -2.83 -3.85 5.05
CA ARG A 56 -2.00 -4.36 3.96
C ARG A 56 -0.61 -4.62 4.48
N LYS A 57 0.21 -5.41 3.77
CA LYS A 57 1.58 -5.69 4.24
C LYS A 57 2.43 -4.43 4.43
N ASN A 58 2.27 -3.43 3.56
CA ASN A 58 3.11 -2.23 3.57
C ASN A 58 2.29 -0.95 3.48
N TYR A 59 2.87 0.16 3.93
CA TYR A 59 2.34 1.48 3.65
C TYR A 59 2.45 1.84 2.15
N ALA A 60 1.43 2.50 1.60
CA ALA A 60 1.45 2.96 0.21
C ALA A 60 2.29 4.23 0.04
N GLY A 61 3.00 4.33 -1.08
CA GLY A 61 3.65 5.56 -1.54
C GLY A 61 3.31 5.80 -3.01
N SER A 62 3.34 7.07 -3.46
CA SER A 62 3.16 7.37 -4.89
C SER A 62 4.19 6.60 -5.73
N GLY A 63 3.72 6.00 -6.83
CA GLY A 63 4.51 5.12 -7.70
C GLY A 63 4.63 3.67 -7.22
N TYR A 64 4.09 3.30 -6.05
CA TYR A 64 4.09 1.90 -5.59
C TYR A 64 3.06 1.10 -6.39
N THR A 65 3.33 -0.18 -6.60
CA THR A 65 2.34 -1.10 -7.19
C THR A 65 1.55 -1.78 -6.07
N TYR A 66 0.22 -1.79 -6.18
CA TYR A 66 -0.62 -2.62 -5.33
C TYR A 66 -0.75 -4.03 -5.92
N ASP A 67 -0.23 -5.02 -5.21
CA ASP A 67 -0.37 -6.44 -5.52
C ASP A 67 -1.58 -7.00 -4.78
N GLU A 68 -2.63 -7.37 -5.53
CA GLU A 68 -3.88 -7.90 -4.97
C GLU A 68 -3.74 -9.31 -4.39
N ILE A 69 -2.81 -10.12 -4.92
CA ILE A 69 -2.61 -11.50 -4.48
C ILE A 69 -1.89 -11.51 -3.14
N ARG A 70 -0.86 -10.66 -3.00
CA ARG A 70 -0.06 -10.53 -1.77
C ARG A 70 -0.66 -9.56 -0.76
N ASP A 71 -1.70 -8.83 -1.17
CA ASP A 71 -2.34 -7.75 -0.43
C ASP A 71 -1.34 -6.72 0.12
N ALA A 72 -0.49 -6.22 -0.78
CA ALA A 72 0.68 -5.43 -0.43
C ALA A 72 0.91 -4.25 -1.38
N PHE A 73 1.39 -3.13 -0.83
CA PHE A 73 1.99 -2.08 -1.63
C PHE A 73 3.49 -2.35 -1.79
N ILE A 74 3.95 -2.50 -3.03
CA ILE A 74 5.32 -2.83 -3.37
C ILE A 74 6.00 -1.58 -3.92
N PRO A 75 7.08 -1.07 -3.30
CA PRO A 75 7.82 0.05 -3.85
C PRO A 75 8.40 -0.30 -5.23
N PRO A 76 8.71 0.70 -6.08
CA PRO A 76 9.50 0.47 -7.28
C PRO A 76 10.80 -0.27 -6.96
N LYS A 77 11.21 -1.17 -7.86
CA LYS A 77 12.44 -1.94 -7.69
C LYS A 77 13.64 -0.97 -7.60
N PRO A 78 14.43 -1.00 -6.51
CA PRO A 78 15.44 0.03 -6.26
C PRO A 78 16.73 -0.16 -7.07
N ALA A 79 17.05 -1.40 -7.45
CA ALA A 79 18.23 -1.77 -8.22
C ALA A 79 18.04 -3.14 -8.86
N ASP A 80 18.80 -3.48 -9.90
CA ASP A 80 18.67 -4.76 -10.64
C ASP A 80 18.93 -5.99 -9.77
N ASN A 81 19.88 -5.88 -8.82
CA ASN A 81 20.22 -6.92 -7.84
C ASN A 81 19.25 -7.01 -6.65
N ALA A 82 18.17 -6.22 -6.66
CA ALA A 82 17.14 -6.33 -5.63
C ALA A 82 16.22 -7.54 -5.91
N ILE A 83 16.04 -8.37 -4.89
CA ILE A 83 15.11 -9.50 -4.88
C ILE A 83 13.93 -9.15 -3.96
N LEU A 84 12.71 -9.46 -4.40
CA LEU A 84 11.52 -9.23 -3.59
C LEU A 84 11.39 -10.36 -2.56
N ASN A 85 11.34 -9.99 -1.28
CA ASN A 85 10.94 -10.92 -0.24
C ASN A 85 9.41 -11.11 -0.31
N GLU A 86 8.93 -12.30 -0.67
CA GLU A 86 7.50 -12.54 -0.90
C GLU A 86 6.65 -12.49 0.40
N ASP A 87 7.26 -12.75 1.55
CA ASP A 87 6.59 -12.69 2.85
C ASP A 87 6.32 -11.25 3.26
N THR A 88 7.30 -10.37 3.12
CA THR A 88 7.20 -8.95 3.54
C THR A 88 6.79 -8.01 2.40
N CYS A 89 6.97 -8.45 1.15
CA CYS A 89 6.82 -7.64 -0.06
C CYS A 89 7.73 -6.39 -0.06
N LEU A 90 8.91 -6.51 0.53
CA LEU A 90 9.97 -5.52 0.53
C LEU A 90 11.16 -6.01 -0.31
N TRP A 91 11.89 -5.07 -0.90
CA TRP A 91 13.09 -5.37 -1.66
C TRP A 91 14.29 -5.57 -0.73
N GLU A 92 15.04 -6.64 -0.98
CA GLU A 92 16.31 -6.95 -0.34
C GLU A 92 17.42 -6.85 -1.40
N LEU A 93 18.47 -6.09 -1.10
CA LEU A 93 19.64 -6.01 -1.97
C LEU A 93 20.50 -7.25 -1.76
N VAL A 94 20.93 -7.86 -2.86
CA VAL A 94 21.86 -8.99 -2.85
C VAL A 94 23.23 -8.52 -3.34
N GLU A 95 24.27 -8.85 -2.58
CA GLU A 95 25.67 -8.58 -2.93
C GLU A 95 26.20 -9.54 -4.01
#